data_AF-A0A8H9MAA1-F1
#
_entry.id   AF-A0A8H9MAA1-F1
#
_cell.length_a   1.000
_cell.length_b   1.000
_cell.length_c   1.000
_cell.angle_alpha   90.00
_cell.angle_beta   90.00
_cell.angle_gamma   90.00
#
_symmetry.space_group_name_H-M   'P 1'
#
loop_
_entity.id
_entity.type
_entity.pdbx_description
1 polymer ?
#
loop_
_entity_poly.entity_id
_entity_poly.type
_entity_poly.pdbx_seq_one_letter_code
_entity_poly.pdbx_strand_id
1 'polypeptide(L)'
;MLEFQPRERAYLSSIRALSQDQDDNVVFVGMTLAESVWYAHYVAQSYNGDVARGDEAEARYLALHDQHEQARRVVLAGESLMQSLETSVQ
;
A
#
# COMPACT_ATOMS: atom_id res chain seq x y z
N MET A 1 -11.21 -6.81 -7.66
CA MET A 1 -9.81 -7.22 -7.46
C MET A 1 -8.93 -6.05 -7.86
N LEU A 2 -7.78 -5.84 -7.23
CA LEU A 2 -6.83 -4.84 -7.69
C LEU A 2 -6.20 -5.29 -9.01
N GLU A 3 -6.34 -4.45 -10.04
CA GLU A 3 -5.71 -4.67 -11.35
C GLU A 3 -4.68 -3.58 -11.58
N PHE A 4 -3.42 -3.99 -11.62
CA PHE A 4 -2.30 -3.10 -11.88
C PHE A 4 -1.68 -3.44 -13.22
N GLN A 5 -1.25 -2.43 -13.97
CA GLN A 5 -0.40 -2.68 -15.13
C GLN A 5 0.91 -3.33 -14.68
N PRO A 6 1.57 -4.19 -15.50
CA PRO A 6 2.76 -4.93 -15.07
C PRO A 6 3.88 -4.03 -14.48
N ARG A 7 4.09 -2.85 -15.09
CA ARG A 7 5.08 -1.87 -14.62
C ARG A 7 4.69 -1.22 -13.30
N GLU A 8 3.41 -0.90 -13.13
CA GLU A 8 2.87 -0.33 -11.89
C GLU A 8 2.99 -1.34 -10.75
N ARG A 9 2.59 -2.60 -10.98
CA ARG A 9 2.76 -3.68 -10.00
C ARG A 9 4.22 -3.85 -9.60
N ALA A 10 5.13 -3.87 -10.57
CA ALA A 10 6.56 -3.99 -10.29
C ALA A 10 7.08 -2.84 -9.42
N TYR A 11 6.65 -1.60 -9.70
CA TYR A 11 7.00 -0.43 -8.91
C TYR A 11 6.42 -0.50 -7.49
N LEU A 12 5.12 -0.77 -7.34
CA LEU A 12 4.47 -0.83 -6.03
C LEU A 12 5.06 -1.97 -5.16
N SER A 13 5.39 -3.11 -5.77
CA SER A 13 6.10 -4.19 -5.08
C SER A 13 7.52 -3.81 -4.65
N SER A 14 8.25 -3.04 -5.46
CA SER A 14 9.64 -2.66 -5.14
C SER A 14 9.73 -1.72 -3.94
N ILE A 15 8.69 -0.91 -3.70
CA ILE A 15 8.59 -0.01 -2.55
C ILE A 15 7.84 -0.60 -1.35
N ARG A 16 7.52 -1.91 -1.40
CA ARG A 16 6.75 -2.64 -0.37
C ARG A 16 5.34 -2.09 -0.14
N ALA A 17 4.73 -1.50 -1.17
CA ALA A 17 3.36 -1.02 -1.07
C ALA A 17 2.33 -2.17 -1.16
N LEU A 18 2.69 -3.33 -1.71
CA LEU A 18 1.78 -4.46 -1.90
C LEU A 18 2.11 -5.62 -0.96
N SER A 19 1.08 -6.36 -0.56
CA SER A 19 1.15 -7.63 0.15
C SER A 19 0.06 -8.59 -0.37
N GLN A 20 -0.02 -9.79 0.20
CA GLN A 20 -1.12 -10.71 -0.05
C GLN A 20 -1.91 -10.95 1.23
N ASP A 21 -3.24 -11.02 1.13
CA ASP A 21 -4.09 -11.46 2.23
C ASP A 21 -4.14 -13.00 2.35
N GLN A 22 -5.00 -13.51 3.22
CA GLN A 22 -5.12 -14.95 3.50
C GLN A 22 -5.69 -15.75 2.33
N ASP A 23 -6.33 -15.08 1.37
CA ASP A 23 -6.95 -15.66 0.18
C ASP A 23 -6.12 -15.38 -1.08
N ASP A 24 -4.83 -15.08 -0.92
CA ASP A 24 -3.86 -14.72 -1.97
C ASP A 24 -4.19 -13.45 -2.78
N ASN A 25 -5.13 -12.62 -2.31
CA ASN A 25 -5.45 -11.37 -3.01
C ASN A 25 -4.33 -10.35 -2.81
N VAL A 26 -3.97 -9.65 -3.88
CA VAL A 26 -3.07 -8.51 -3.79
C VAL A 26 -3.79 -7.35 -3.12
N VAL A 27 -3.22 -6.85 -2.03
CA VAL A 27 -3.72 -5.74 -1.23
C VAL A 27 -2.62 -4.71 -0.97
N PHE A 28 -3.00 -3.46 -0.71
CA PHE A 28 -2.04 -2.51 -0.14
C PHE A 28 -1.66 -2.98 1.26
N VAL A 29 -0.37 -2.94 1.59
CA VAL A 29 0.10 -3.45 2.89
C VAL A 29 -0.63 -2.75 4.04
N GLY A 30 -1.09 -3.53 5.00
CA GLY A 30 -1.87 -3.05 6.14
C GLY A 30 -3.35 -2.81 5.86
N MET A 31 -3.85 -3.04 4.64
CA MET A 31 -5.27 -2.90 4.30
C MET A 31 -5.92 -4.25 4.00
N THR A 32 -7.23 -4.33 4.21
CA THR A 32 -8.08 -5.39 3.66
C THR A 32 -8.25 -5.24 2.14
N LEU A 33 -8.78 -6.27 1.48
CA LEU A 33 -9.11 -6.21 0.06
C LEU A 33 -10.11 -5.09 -0.26
N ALA A 34 -11.16 -4.93 0.55
CA ALA A 34 -12.20 -3.93 0.35
C ALA A 34 -11.64 -2.50 0.48
N GLU A 35 -10.81 -2.26 1.49
CA GLU A 35 -10.11 -0.98 1.66
C GLU A 35 -9.14 -0.71 0.52
N SER A 36 -8.38 -1.71 0.08
CA SER A 36 -7.42 -1.56 -1.01
C SER A 36 -8.10 -1.18 -2.33
N VAL A 37 -9.21 -1.85 -2.66
CA VAL A 37 -10.01 -1.54 -3.85
C VAL A 37 -10.54 -0.11 -3.77
N TRP A 38 -11.13 0.26 -2.63
CA TRP A 38 -11.63 1.63 -2.42
C TRP A 38 -10.51 2.67 -2.55
N TYR A 39 -9.36 2.43 -1.91
CA TYR A 39 -8.21 3.32 -1.91
C TYR A 39 -7.64 3.52 -3.32
N ALA A 40 -7.49 2.44 -4.10
CA ALA A 40 -7.04 2.51 -5.48
C ALA A 40 -7.97 3.37 -6.35
N HIS A 41 -9.29 3.17 -6.22
CA HIS A 41 -10.28 3.96 -6.95
C HIS A 41 -10.24 5.43 -6.55
N TYR A 42 -10.15 5.73 -5.26
CA TYR A 42 -10.05 7.10 -4.76
C TYR A 42 -8.79 7.81 -5.28
N VAL A 43 -7.63 7.16 -5.22
CA VAL A 43 -6.37 7.72 -5.74
C VAL A 43 -6.46 8.00 -7.23
N ALA A 44 -7.02 7.08 -8.02
CA ALA A 44 -7.20 7.26 -9.46
C ALA A 44 -8.13 8.44 -9.78
N GLN A 45 -9.28 8.54 -9.10
CA GLN A 45 -10.22 9.65 -9.26
C GLN A 45 -9.60 10.98 -8.81
N SER A 46 -8.88 10.99 -7.68
CA SER A 46 -8.21 12.18 -7.18
C SER A 46 -7.12 12.66 -8.13
N TYR A 47 -6.40 11.76 -8.79
CA TYR A 47 -5.39 12.11 -9.81
C TYR A 47 -6.04 12.77 -11.04
N ASN A 48 -7.24 12.32 -11.41
CA ASN A 48 -8.02 12.90 -12.51
C ASN A 48 -8.73 14.21 -12.14
N GLY A 49 -8.76 14.59 -10.86
CA GLY A 49 -9.48 15.76 -10.36
C GLY A 49 -10.98 15.55 -10.14
N ASP A 50 -11.43 14.29 -10.10
CA ASP A 50 -12.84 13.92 -10.00
C ASP A 50 -13.37 13.87 -8.56
N VAL A 51 -12.51 14.15 -7.57
CA VAL A 51 -12.84 14.10 -6.15
C VAL A 51 -12.85 15.50 -5.55
N ALA A 52 -13.92 15.82 -4.81
CA ALA A 52 -14.01 17.05 -4.04
C ALA A 52 -13.13 16.97 -2.78
N ARG A 53 -12.31 18.00 -2.53
CA ARG A 53 -11.53 18.08 -1.28
C ARG A 53 -12.43 18.53 -0.12
N GLY A 54 -12.11 18.06 1.08
CA GLY A 54 -12.72 18.41 2.36
C GLY A 54 -13.93 17.55 2.74
N ASP A 55 -14.18 16.46 2.02
CA ASP A 55 -15.31 15.57 2.30
C ASP A 55 -14.91 14.36 3.16
N GLU A 56 -15.90 13.54 3.55
CA GLU A 56 -15.68 12.32 4.31
C GLU A 56 -14.79 11.30 3.57
N ALA A 57 -14.77 11.36 2.23
CA ALA A 57 -13.93 10.48 1.42
C ALA A 57 -12.44 10.88 1.54
N GLU A 58 -12.11 12.16 1.58
CA GLU A 58 -10.74 12.60 1.89
C GLU A 58 -10.30 12.15 3.28
N ALA A 59 -11.15 12.30 4.29
CA ALA A 59 -10.85 11.83 5.64
C ALA A 59 -10.59 10.32 5.68
N ARG A 60 -11.40 9.53 4.97
CA ARG A 60 -11.20 8.08 4.83
C ARG A 60 -9.90 7.75 4.08
N TYR A 61 -9.58 8.48 3.03
CA TYR A 61 -8.34 8.32 2.28
C TYR A 61 -7.12 8.56 3.18
N LEU A 62 -7.10 9.66 3.95
CA LEU A 62 -6.00 9.98 4.84
C LEU A 62 -5.81 8.90 5.92
N ALA A 63 -6.91 8.42 6.52
CA ALA A 63 -6.83 7.35 7.52
C ALA A 63 -6.25 6.06 6.93
N LEU A 64 -6.70 5.65 5.74
CA LEU A 64 -6.15 4.48 5.05
C LEU A 64 -4.70 4.70 4.63
N HIS A 65 -4.34 5.89 4.15
CA HIS A 65 -2.97 6.22 3.78
C HIS A 65 -2.02 6.12 4.97
N ASP A 66 -2.41 6.64 6.12
CA ASP A 66 -1.62 6.57 7.36
C ASP A 66 -1.46 5.12 7.84
N GLN A 67 -2.54 4.33 7.83
CA GLN A 67 -2.51 2.90 8.15
C GLN A 67 -1.54 2.14 7.24
N HIS A 68 -1.62 2.41 5.93
CA HIS A 68 -0.74 1.81 4.94
C HIS A 68 0.73 2.16 5.17
N GLU A 69 1.04 3.44 5.33
CA GLU A 69 2.41 3.89 5.52
C GLU A 69 2.99 3.42 6.85
N GLN A 70 2.17 3.30 7.89
CA GLN A 70 2.61 2.69 9.16
C GLN A 70 2.97 1.22 8.98
N ALA A 71 2.11 0.43 8.33
CA ALA A 71 2.38 -0.98 8.07
C ALA A 71 3.61 -1.17 7.17
N ARG A 72 3.75 -0.34 6.13
CA ARG A 72 4.89 -0.37 5.21
C ARG A 72 6.21 -0.08 5.92
N ARG A 73 6.23 0.88 6.84
CA ARG A 73 7.43 1.17 7.67
C ARG A 73 7.84 -0.01 8.54
N VAL A 74 6.88 -0.76 9.10
CA VAL A 74 7.17 -1.97 9.87
C VAL A 74 7.84 -3.04 9.01
N VAL A 75 7.34 -3.25 7.79
CA VAL A 75 7.96 -4.19 6.82
C VAL A 75 9.39 -3.79 6.51
N LEU A 76 9.60 -2.53 6.12
CA LEU A 76 10.94 -2.03 5.78
C LEU A 76 11.93 -2.09 6.95
N ALA A 77 11.47 -1.79 8.17
CA ALA A 77 12.30 -1.93 9.36
C ALA A 77 12.70 -3.39 9.61
N GLY A 78 11.76 -4.32 9.44
CA GLY A 78 12.03 -5.76 9.53
C GLY A 78 13.07 -6.24 8.52
N GLU A 79 12.94 -5.82 7.25
CA GLU A 79 13.92 -6.13 6.20
C GLU A 79 15.30 -5.54 6.50
N SER A 80 15.35 -4.29 6.96
CA SER A 80 16.61 -3.62 7.31
C SER A 80 17.34 -4.31 8.48
N LEU A 81 16.60 -4.80 9.48
CA LEU A 81 17.18 -5.55 10.60
C LEU A 81 17.75 -6.89 10.12
N MET A 82 17.02 -7.62 9.27
CA MET A 82 17.50 -8.89 8.71
C MET A 82 18.76 -8.70 7.87
N GLN A 83 18.80 -7.69 7.01
CA GLN A 83 19.98 -7.39 6.18
C GLN A 83 21.21 -7.00 7.02
N SER A 84 20.99 -6.27 8.13
CA SER A 84 22.07 -5.92 9.05
C SER A 84 22.68 -7.14 9.74
N LEU A 85 21.83 -8.12 10.10
CA LEU A 85 22.27 -9.39 10.69
C LEU A 85 23.06 -10.23 9.69
N GLU A 86 22.59 -10.35 8.44
CA GLU A 86 23.29 -11.11 7.39
C GLU A 86 24.67 -10.53 7.08
N THR A 87 24.78 -9.20 7.03
CA THR A 87 26.06 -8.52 6.77
C THR A 87 27.04 -8.66 7.94
N SER A 88 26.55 -8.87 9.16
CA SER A 88 27.39 -9.01 10.37
C SER A 88 27.94 -10.43 10.58
N VAL A 89 27.46 -11.41 9.80
CA VAL A 89 27.85 -12.84 9.89
C VAL A 89 28.85 -13.23 8.78
N GLN A 90 29.20 -12.32 7.88
CA GLN A 90 30.24 -12.48 6.85
C GLN A 90 31.57 -11.85 7.28
#